data_AF-A0A9Q4B400-F1
#
_entry.id   AF-A0A9Q4B400-F1
#
_cell.length_a   1.000
_cell.length_b   1.000
_cell.length_c   1.000
_cell.angle_alpha   90.00
_cell.angle_beta   90.00
_cell.angle_gamma   90.00
#
_symmetry.space_group_name_H-M   'P 1'
#
loop_
_entity.id
_entity.type
_entity.pdbx_description
1 polymer ?
#
loop_
_entity_poly.entity_id
_entity_poly.type
_entity_poly.pdbx_seq_one_letter_code
_entity_poly.pdbx_strand_id
1 'polypeptide(L)'
;MPWDTNDYPDSLKNLKTPIKKKAIDIANAMVDEGYEEGRAIPIATEQAKEWYSHASEKEIKEITYKRDKDLKKRDGDNHSSSRPELMEKGEHVYPHENGWAVQAEEAKQPSEVFENKQEAIKRAKEIAENKQTHLVIHKSDGAIQERQSYDIQ
;
A
#
# COMPACT_ATOMS: atom_id res chain seq x y z
N MET A 1 -14.69 2.50 7.12
CA MET A 1 -14.71 3.45 8.24
C MET A 1 -13.28 3.57 8.76
N PRO A 2 -12.56 4.65 8.44
CA PRO A 2 -11.18 4.81 8.89
C PRO A 2 -11.11 5.04 10.41
N TRP A 3 -10.08 4.50 11.06
CA TRP A 3 -9.89 4.54 12.52
C TRP A 3 -9.00 5.71 12.96
N ASP A 4 -9.13 6.17 14.22
CA ASP A 4 -8.23 7.15 14.88
C ASP A 4 -7.96 6.74 16.34
N THR A 5 -7.06 7.38 17.10
CA THR A 5 -6.76 6.92 18.48
C THR A 5 -7.80 7.23 19.56
N ASN A 6 -8.99 7.70 19.20
CA ASN A 6 -10.18 7.80 20.04
C ASN A 6 -11.28 6.83 19.59
N ASP A 7 -11.24 6.39 18.33
CA ASP A 7 -12.21 5.54 17.65
C ASP A 7 -11.46 4.50 16.80
N TYR A 8 -11.01 3.44 17.47
CA TYR A 8 -10.22 2.35 16.91
C TYR A 8 -10.63 0.99 17.46
N PRO A 9 -10.27 -0.11 16.77
CA PRO A 9 -10.68 -1.46 17.17
C PRO A 9 -10.05 -1.89 18.49
N ASP A 10 -10.83 -2.63 19.28
CA ASP A 10 -10.49 -3.05 20.65
C ASP A 10 -9.13 -3.79 20.75
N SER A 11 -8.66 -4.39 19.66
CA SER A 11 -7.36 -5.04 19.53
C SER A 11 -6.16 -4.09 19.71
N LEU A 12 -6.28 -2.80 19.37
CA LEU A 12 -5.14 -1.87 19.40
C LEU A 12 -4.91 -1.25 20.79
N LYS A 13 -5.81 -1.46 21.76
CA LYS A 13 -5.86 -0.65 22.98
C LYS A 13 -4.60 -0.72 23.86
N ASN A 14 -3.98 -1.89 23.93
CA ASN A 14 -2.80 -2.16 24.77
C ASN A 14 -1.45 -1.84 24.07
N LEU A 15 -1.46 -1.23 22.88
CA LEU A 15 -0.26 -0.91 22.10
C LEU A 15 0.34 0.45 22.50
N LYS A 16 1.68 0.57 22.40
CA LYS A 16 2.41 1.84 22.59
C LYS A 16 1.91 2.90 21.62
N THR A 17 1.79 4.16 22.04
CA THR A 17 1.26 5.27 21.23
C THR A 17 1.80 5.33 19.79
N PRO A 18 3.12 5.43 19.52
CA PRO A 18 3.62 5.45 18.14
C PRO A 18 3.25 4.21 17.32
N ILE A 19 3.27 3.02 17.93
CA ILE A 19 2.88 1.77 17.28
C ILE A 19 1.38 1.80 16.98
N LYS A 20 0.54 2.19 17.94
CA LYS A 20 -0.92 2.33 17.75
C LYS A 20 -1.25 3.36 16.65
N LYS A 21 -0.48 4.44 16.60
CA LYS A 21 -0.63 5.49 15.59
C LYS A 21 -0.25 4.95 14.22
N LYS A 22 0.95 4.36 14.06
CA LYS A 22 1.33 3.71 12.81
C LYS A 22 0.40 2.52 12.43
N ALA A 23 -0.21 1.85 13.42
CA ALA A 23 -1.15 0.74 13.20
C ALA A 23 -2.46 1.17 12.57
N ILE A 24 -2.89 2.39 12.86
CA ILE A 24 -4.08 3.00 12.29
C ILE A 24 -3.74 3.65 10.95
N ASP A 25 -2.60 4.35 10.90
CA ASP A 25 -1.99 4.94 9.70
C ASP A 25 -1.96 3.92 8.56
N ILE A 26 -1.43 2.71 8.82
CA ILE A 26 -1.31 1.67 7.80
C ILE A 26 -2.65 0.97 7.54
N ALA A 27 -3.62 0.99 8.47
CA ALA A 27 -4.87 0.25 8.29
C ALA A 27 -5.70 0.92 7.19
N ASN A 28 -5.84 2.23 7.28
CA ASN A 28 -6.85 2.94 6.50
C ASN A 28 -6.70 2.69 4.98
N ALA A 29 -5.53 2.85 4.35
CA ALA A 29 -5.37 2.60 2.90
C ALA A 29 -4.84 1.21 2.56
N MET A 30 -4.90 0.27 3.49
CA MET A 30 -5.24 -1.07 3.04
C MET A 30 -6.71 -1.08 2.62
N VAL A 31 -7.63 -0.55 3.44
CA VAL A 31 -9.05 -0.43 3.04
C VAL A 31 -9.20 0.38 1.75
N ASP A 32 -8.52 1.51 1.66
CA ASP A 32 -8.65 2.42 0.52
C ASP A 32 -8.09 1.80 -0.79
N GLU A 33 -7.21 0.79 -0.72
CA GLU A 33 -6.82 -0.05 -1.88
C GLU A 33 -7.87 -1.14 -2.24
N GLY A 34 -9.13 -0.91 -1.85
CA GLY A 34 -10.23 -1.85 -1.99
C GLY A 34 -10.11 -3.09 -1.13
N TYR A 35 -9.30 -3.08 -0.06
CA TYR A 35 -9.29 -4.18 0.92
C TYR A 35 -10.47 -4.02 1.88
N GLU A 36 -10.89 -5.12 2.51
CA GLU A 36 -11.96 -5.07 3.49
C GLU A 36 -11.50 -4.58 4.86
N GLU A 37 -12.39 -3.89 5.58
CA GLU A 37 -12.06 -3.18 6.82
C GLU A 37 -11.51 -4.08 7.92
N GLY A 38 -12.12 -5.25 8.15
CA GLY A 38 -11.62 -6.23 9.13
C GLY A 38 -10.24 -6.81 8.79
N ARG A 39 -9.80 -6.70 7.52
CA ARG A 39 -8.52 -7.21 7.01
C ARG A 39 -7.39 -6.20 7.17
N ALA A 40 -7.69 -4.92 6.98
CA ALA A 40 -6.75 -3.81 7.11
C ALA A 40 -6.12 -3.67 8.50
N ILE A 41 -6.96 -3.68 9.54
CA ILE A 41 -6.59 -3.39 10.94
C ILE A 41 -5.39 -4.23 11.44
N PRO A 42 -5.44 -5.58 11.44
CA PRO A 42 -4.36 -6.38 12.03
C PRO A 42 -3.06 -6.29 11.23
N ILE A 43 -3.12 -6.21 9.90
CA ILE A 43 -1.93 -6.19 9.03
C ILE A 43 -1.13 -4.91 9.28
N ALA A 44 -1.85 -3.79 9.32
CA ALA A 44 -1.28 -2.50 9.64
C ALA A 44 -0.67 -2.42 11.05
N THR A 45 -1.29 -3.11 12.00
CA THR A 45 -0.80 -3.20 13.38
C THR A 45 0.56 -3.85 13.48
N GLU A 46 0.89 -4.77 12.57
CA GLU A 46 2.20 -5.41 12.56
C GLU A 46 3.25 -4.54 11.86
N GLN A 47 2.95 -4.05 10.65
CA GLN A 47 3.79 -3.09 9.89
C GLN A 47 4.19 -1.87 10.74
N ALA A 48 3.32 -1.47 11.66
CA ALA A 48 3.53 -0.40 12.62
C ALA A 48 4.53 -0.69 13.74
N LYS A 49 4.61 -1.93 14.22
CA LYS A 49 5.64 -2.37 15.19
C LYS A 49 6.99 -2.47 14.51
N GLU A 50 7.01 -2.95 13.26
CA GLU A 50 8.22 -3.14 12.47
C GLU A 50 8.83 -1.82 12.02
N TRP A 51 8.02 -0.87 11.54
CA TRP A 51 8.44 0.52 11.36
C TRP A 51 9.03 1.05 12.68
N TYR A 52 8.37 0.85 13.82
CA TYR A 52 8.83 1.36 15.10
C TYR A 52 10.16 0.77 15.61
N SER A 53 10.52 -0.48 15.29
CA SER A 53 11.79 -1.07 15.73
C SER A 53 13.00 -0.65 14.89
N HIS A 54 12.77 -0.13 13.68
CA HIS A 54 13.82 0.27 12.73
C HIS A 54 13.87 1.79 12.49
N ALA A 55 12.77 2.48 12.76
CA ALA A 55 12.66 3.93 12.70
C ALA A 55 13.68 4.60 13.64
N SER A 56 14.33 5.63 13.14
CA SER A 56 15.14 6.52 13.96
C SER A 56 14.29 7.17 15.07
N GLU A 57 14.93 7.64 16.15
CA GLU A 57 14.21 8.39 17.19
C GLU A 57 13.39 9.56 16.66
N LYS A 58 13.83 10.16 15.54
CA LYS A 58 13.14 11.26 14.86
C LYS A 58 11.80 10.79 14.30
N GLU A 59 11.82 9.75 13.47
CA GLU A 59 10.63 9.10 12.90
C GLU A 59 9.68 8.62 14.02
N ILE A 60 10.22 7.99 15.08
CA ILE A 60 9.46 7.56 16.27
C ILE A 60 8.74 8.73 16.95
N LYS A 61 9.44 9.84 17.22
CA LYS A 61 8.86 11.04 17.85
C LYS A 61 7.77 11.64 16.95
N GLU A 62 8.00 11.65 15.64
CA GLU A 62 7.08 12.17 14.63
C GLU A 62 5.71 11.46 14.66
N ILE A 63 5.66 10.13 14.54
CA ILE A 63 4.38 9.39 14.63
C ILE A 63 3.81 9.40 16.07
N THR A 64 4.64 9.57 17.11
CA THR A 64 4.14 9.70 18.50
C THR A 64 3.31 10.97 18.68
N TYR A 65 3.82 12.11 18.20
CA TYR A 65 3.17 13.42 18.35
C TYR A 65 2.14 13.72 17.24
N LYS A 66 2.10 12.93 16.15
CA LYS A 66 1.04 12.94 15.13
C LYS A 66 -0.34 12.89 15.82
N ARG A 67 -1.22 13.86 15.58
CA ARG A 67 -2.50 13.96 16.32
C ARG A 67 -3.50 12.97 15.76
N ASP A 68 -4.53 12.67 16.52
CA ASP A 68 -5.35 11.48 16.25
C ASP A 68 -6.18 11.65 14.97
N LYS A 69 -6.68 12.88 14.76
CA LYS A 69 -7.25 13.36 13.50
C LYS A 69 -6.33 13.21 12.27
N ASP A 70 -5.02 13.12 12.46
CA ASP A 70 -4.02 13.01 11.39
C ASP A 70 -3.81 11.53 10.98
N LEU A 71 -4.55 10.58 11.58
CA LEU A 71 -4.44 9.12 11.34
C LEU A 71 -5.66 8.52 10.66
N LYS A 72 -6.82 9.17 10.72
CA LYS A 72 -8.10 8.76 10.10
C LYS A 72 -8.12 8.88 8.57
N LYS A 73 -6.93 8.91 7.98
CA LYS A 73 -6.61 9.06 6.57
C LYS A 73 -5.36 8.24 6.29
N ARG A 74 -5.37 7.48 5.20
CA ARG A 74 -4.17 7.01 4.52
C ARG A 74 -4.48 7.15 3.03
N ASP A 75 -3.44 7.33 2.26
CA ASP A 75 -3.44 7.26 0.82
C ASP A 75 -2.35 6.19 0.51
N GLY A 76 -2.54 5.31 -0.47
CA GLY A 76 -1.93 3.97 -0.44
C GLY A 76 -0.40 3.92 -0.57
N ASP A 77 0.33 3.21 0.32
CA ASP A 77 1.77 2.83 0.19
C ASP A 77 2.21 1.51 0.92
N ASN A 78 3.13 0.65 0.38
CA ASN A 78 3.23 -0.87 0.61
C ASN A 78 3.75 -1.50 1.92
N HIS A 79 4.89 -2.21 1.96
CA HIS A 79 5.78 -2.17 3.14
C HIS A 79 6.50 -0.82 3.18
N SER A 80 6.45 -0.08 2.07
CA SER A 80 6.30 1.38 2.08
C SER A 80 5.09 1.92 2.89
N SER A 81 4.29 1.11 3.55
CA SER A 81 3.53 1.59 4.70
C SER A 81 4.47 2.05 5.83
N SER A 82 5.70 1.53 5.90
CA SER A 82 6.85 2.02 6.68
C SER A 82 7.64 3.17 6.00
N ARG A 83 7.37 3.47 4.73
CA ARG A 83 8.04 4.47 3.86
C ARG A 83 7.00 4.98 2.84
N PRO A 84 6.12 5.95 3.12
CA PRO A 84 4.96 6.25 2.26
C PRO A 84 5.33 6.73 0.85
N GLU A 85 5.53 5.76 -0.09
CA GLU A 85 6.17 5.98 -1.41
C GLU A 85 6.26 4.69 -2.34
N LEU A 86 5.44 3.63 -2.22
CA LEU A 86 5.37 2.45 -3.16
C LEU A 86 3.99 1.76 -3.37
N MET A 87 2.87 2.40 -3.03
CA MET A 87 1.55 2.14 -3.64
C MET A 87 1.02 3.41 -4.32
N GLU A 88 1.70 4.56 -4.16
CA GLU A 88 1.79 5.69 -5.12
C GLU A 88 2.34 5.27 -6.50
N LYS A 89 3.08 4.17 -6.55
CA LYS A 89 3.93 3.83 -7.67
C LYS A 89 3.17 3.04 -8.75
N GLY A 90 3.42 3.39 -10.02
CA GLY A 90 2.73 2.81 -11.18
C GLY A 90 2.81 1.29 -11.23
N GLU A 91 1.70 0.60 -11.47
CA GLU A 91 1.69 -0.85 -11.58
C GLU A 91 2.17 -1.30 -12.97
N HIS A 92 3.45 -1.62 -13.12
CA HIS A 92 4.00 -2.23 -14.33
C HIS A 92 3.46 -3.65 -14.52
N VAL A 93 2.87 -3.97 -15.67
CA VAL A 93 2.61 -5.33 -16.16
C VAL A 93 3.70 -5.74 -17.13
N TYR A 94 4.74 -6.42 -16.65
CA TYR A 94 5.91 -6.79 -17.44
C TYR A 94 6.00 -8.30 -17.68
N PRO A 95 6.67 -8.78 -18.76
CA PRO A 95 6.85 -10.20 -18.98
C PRO A 95 7.69 -10.78 -17.84
N HIS A 96 7.10 -11.74 -17.15
CA HIS A 96 7.81 -12.59 -16.23
C HIS A 96 8.15 -13.90 -16.97
N GLU A 97 9.22 -14.58 -16.54
CA GLU A 97 9.54 -15.97 -16.94
C GLU A 97 8.33 -16.94 -16.86
N ASN A 98 7.34 -16.61 -16.02
CA ASN A 98 6.16 -17.42 -15.73
C ASN A 98 4.83 -16.75 -16.17
N GLY A 99 4.86 -15.66 -16.94
CA GLY A 99 3.66 -14.92 -17.34
C GLY A 99 3.85 -13.40 -17.33
N TRP A 100 3.06 -12.71 -16.50
CA TRP A 100 2.87 -11.25 -16.53
C TRP A 100 2.78 -10.69 -15.10
N ALA A 101 3.82 -9.96 -14.68
CA ALA A 101 3.96 -9.45 -13.33
C ALA A 101 3.50 -8.01 -13.20
N VAL A 102 2.60 -7.74 -12.25
CA VAL A 102 2.07 -6.46 -11.79
C VAL A 102 3.00 -5.89 -10.71
N GLN A 103 3.55 -4.69 -10.88
CA GLN A 103 4.56 -4.15 -9.96
C GLN A 103 4.51 -2.64 -9.83
N ALA A 104 4.24 -2.16 -8.61
CA ALA A 104 4.47 -0.79 -8.21
C ALA A 104 5.92 -0.36 -8.56
N GLU A 105 6.07 0.66 -9.40
CA GLU A 105 7.33 1.25 -9.86
C GLU A 105 8.31 1.54 -8.71
N GLU A 106 9.62 1.38 -8.91
CA GLU A 106 10.65 1.44 -7.84
C GLU A 106 10.46 0.48 -6.65
N ALA A 107 9.31 -0.19 -6.49
CA ALA A 107 9.19 -1.26 -5.54
C ALA A 107 10.21 -2.30 -5.98
N LYS A 108 10.93 -2.84 -5.01
CA LYS A 108 12.01 -3.77 -5.31
C LYS A 108 11.47 -5.09 -5.87
N GLN A 109 10.15 -5.29 -5.85
CA GLN A 109 9.40 -6.52 -6.14
C GLN A 109 7.98 -6.20 -6.64
N PRO A 110 7.33 -7.10 -7.39
CA PRO A 110 5.95 -6.97 -7.84
C PRO A 110 4.90 -6.93 -6.71
N SER A 111 3.74 -6.33 -7.01
CA SER A 111 2.55 -6.33 -6.17
C SER A 111 1.66 -7.57 -6.43
N GLU A 112 1.62 -8.10 -7.66
CA GLU A 112 0.86 -9.32 -8.04
C GLU A 112 1.39 -9.94 -9.38
N VAL A 113 1.07 -11.17 -9.78
CA VAL A 113 1.57 -11.81 -11.04
C VAL A 113 0.55 -12.82 -11.61
N PHE A 114 0.42 -12.91 -12.94
CA PHE A 114 -0.62 -13.73 -13.64
C PHE A 114 -0.08 -14.49 -14.85
N GLU A 115 -0.69 -15.62 -15.20
CA GLU A 115 -0.39 -16.38 -16.42
C GLU A 115 -0.83 -15.62 -17.68
N ASN A 116 -2.09 -15.20 -17.69
CA ASN A 116 -2.66 -14.43 -18.79
C ASN A 116 -2.39 -12.95 -18.56
N LYS A 117 -1.78 -12.33 -19.58
CA LYS A 117 -1.61 -10.89 -19.68
C LYS A 117 -2.88 -10.10 -19.39
N GLN A 118 -4.03 -10.58 -19.85
CA GLN A 118 -5.32 -9.90 -19.67
C GLN A 118 -5.75 -9.85 -18.21
N GLU A 119 -5.38 -10.85 -17.41
CA GLU A 119 -5.67 -10.89 -15.97
C GLU A 119 -4.67 -10.05 -15.19
N ALA A 120 -3.38 -10.07 -15.57
CA ALA A 120 -2.41 -9.09 -15.08
C ALA A 120 -2.85 -7.67 -15.39
N ILE A 121 -3.33 -7.40 -16.60
CA ILE A 121 -3.89 -6.10 -16.96
C ILE A 121 -5.13 -5.82 -16.11
N LYS A 122 -6.06 -6.76 -15.95
CA LYS A 122 -7.29 -6.55 -15.15
C LYS A 122 -6.98 -6.28 -13.67
N ARG A 123 -6.03 -6.97 -13.07
CA ARG A 123 -5.66 -6.73 -11.67
C ARG A 123 -4.75 -5.54 -11.53
N ALA A 124 -3.75 -5.34 -12.38
CA ALA A 124 -2.96 -4.11 -12.37
C ALA A 124 -3.81 -2.89 -12.64
N LYS A 125 -4.90 -3.05 -13.41
CA LYS A 125 -5.98 -2.11 -13.54
C LYS A 125 -6.73 -1.97 -12.22
N GLU A 126 -7.33 -3.00 -11.63
CA GLU A 126 -8.01 -2.89 -10.32
C GLU A 126 -7.09 -2.33 -9.21
N ILE A 127 -5.80 -2.64 -9.23
CA ILE A 127 -4.80 -2.13 -8.30
C ILE A 127 -4.46 -0.68 -8.66
N ALA A 128 -4.19 -0.34 -9.92
CA ALA A 128 -3.98 1.05 -10.35
C ALA A 128 -5.28 1.87 -10.40
N GLU A 129 -6.44 1.27 -10.18
CA GLU A 129 -7.75 1.91 -9.98
C GLU A 129 -7.98 2.12 -8.48
N ASN A 130 -7.67 1.13 -7.65
CA ASN A 130 -7.74 1.21 -6.18
C ASN A 130 -6.58 2.02 -5.55
N LYS A 131 -5.43 2.12 -6.23
CA LYS A 131 -4.27 2.97 -5.89
C LYS A 131 -4.17 4.21 -6.78
N GLN A 132 -4.98 4.30 -7.85
CA GLN A 132 -5.00 5.40 -8.83
C GLN A 132 -3.68 5.68 -9.57
N THR A 133 -2.82 4.67 -9.75
CA THR A 133 -1.52 4.83 -10.39
C THR A 133 -1.59 4.58 -11.91
N HIS A 134 -0.45 4.49 -12.58
CA HIS A 134 -0.40 4.22 -14.02
C HIS A 134 0.01 2.77 -14.30
N LEU A 135 -0.64 2.13 -15.28
CA LEU A 135 -0.35 0.76 -15.70
C LEU A 135 0.60 0.76 -16.92
N VAL A 136 1.87 0.38 -16.73
CA VAL A 136 2.82 0.17 -17.83
C VAL A 136 2.78 -1.28 -18.29
N ILE A 137 2.17 -1.56 -19.43
CA ILE A 137 2.10 -2.90 -20.01
C ILE A 137 3.29 -3.10 -20.96
N HIS A 138 4.18 -4.04 -20.68
CA HIS A 138 5.28 -4.39 -21.57
C HIS A 138 4.88 -5.50 -22.57
N LYS A 139 5.76 -5.89 -23.49
CA LYS A 139 5.66 -6.99 -24.46
C LYS A 139 6.49 -8.19 -23.97
N SER A 140 6.38 -9.35 -24.63
CA SER A 140 7.13 -10.56 -24.25
C SER A 140 8.67 -10.43 -24.35
N ASP A 141 9.16 -9.41 -25.05
CA ASP A 141 10.58 -9.04 -25.19
C ASP A 141 11.02 -7.97 -24.16
N GLY A 142 10.14 -7.55 -23.26
CA GLY A 142 10.39 -6.52 -22.24
C GLY A 142 10.17 -5.08 -22.71
N ALA A 143 10.01 -4.83 -24.01
CA ALA A 143 9.71 -3.50 -24.53
C ALA A 143 8.32 -3.03 -24.10
N ILE A 144 8.06 -1.72 -24.02
CA ILE A 144 6.73 -1.22 -23.67
C ILE A 144 5.73 -1.60 -24.80
N GLN A 145 4.63 -2.26 -24.45
CA GLN A 145 3.51 -2.53 -25.36
C GLN A 145 2.55 -1.34 -25.38
N GLU A 146 2.15 -0.91 -24.19
CA GLU A 146 1.05 0.01 -23.97
C GLU A 146 1.25 0.67 -22.60
N ARG A 147 0.80 1.92 -22.46
CA ARG A 147 0.72 2.58 -21.15
C ARG A 147 -0.71 3.03 -20.98
N GLN A 148 -1.36 2.51 -19.95
CA GLN A 148 -2.72 2.85 -19.58
C GLN A 148 -2.64 3.65 -18.28
N SER A 149 -2.84 4.96 -18.34
CA SER A 149 -3.09 5.71 -17.11
C SER A 149 -4.45 5.30 -16.55
N TYR A 150 -4.45 4.83 -15.30
CA TYR A 150 -5.61 4.83 -14.42
C TYR A 150 -5.56 6.02 -13.44
N ASP A 151 -4.46 6.77 -13.49
CA ASP A 151 -4.38 8.21 -13.23
C ASP A 151 -5.45 8.94 -14.06
N ILE A 152 -6.42 9.54 -13.35
CA ILE A 152 -7.62 10.18 -13.90
C ILE A 152 -7.42 11.70 -13.84
N GLN A 153 -7.41 12.37 -15.00
CA GLN A 153 -7.25 13.84 -15.09
C GLN A 153 -8.44 14.63 -14.52
#